data_AF-A0A1V9QQ64-F1
#
_entry.id   AF-A0A1V9QQ64-F1
#
_cell.length_a   1.000
_cell.length_b   1.000
_cell.length_c   1.000
_cell.angle_alpha   90.00
_cell.angle_beta   90.00
_cell.angle_gamma   90.00
#
_symmetry.space_group_name_H-M   'P 1'
#
loop_
_entity.id
_entity.type
_entity.pdbx_description
1 polymer ?
#
loop_
_entity_poly.entity_id
_entity_poly.type
_entity_poly.pdbx_seq_one_letter_code
_entity_poly.pdbx_strand_id
1 'polypeptide(L)'
;MIPSVARSKQLFSNEQRYYEENENHQKSILQNMAKMQHDGIPTRLLDFSTDPLVALFFATQEKERADASVYLLIRHSYDAESEEVKFSSFVATRSNRCLENLVNSFNEKSDNFISIQKAEQILKHGIFIRPNTINDVENQRMIEQKGTFAIPGNQIKDGNVTDVVPFENDSSYEEIVIPFEYQEEIRQELSKRGYTKSRLLGEKDEIIRYKSLPENNIRKIDGKYIKKAYCQYSVTIEMINLMTANEIKEVGYQVARNSGANSTWIWFRRIGSEMGNNIMNQHWYQKSINRYEWQGIEYKGLMLEEDRRDAYISYDYFQEKLGRIKYKHLPVETNAKLINLDISLLNRSKLILKTNLVRGTKLLVSYKIDGEIERSTKISVKETSIEIDIDTSHPFSLLEGEVIMPVSAIQDMNVVEAYGVDYERIKGDFIKRSDDSSTSGYKEFKIKC
;
A
#
# COMPACT_ATOMS: atom_id res chain seq x y z
N MET A 1 5.65 11.13 9.19
CA MET A 1 4.74 12.22 8.78
C MET A 1 4.65 13.26 9.90
N ILE A 2 4.86 14.53 9.60
CA ILE A 2 4.88 15.63 10.57
C ILE A 2 3.72 16.60 10.24
N PRO A 3 2.77 16.85 11.16
CA PRO A 3 1.66 17.77 10.90
C PRO A 3 2.17 19.20 10.76
N SER A 4 1.39 20.07 10.12
CA SER A 4 1.82 21.45 9.79
C SER A 4 2.22 22.24 11.03
N VAL A 5 1.51 22.09 12.14
CA VAL A 5 1.83 22.77 13.41
C VAL A 5 3.18 22.36 14.02
N ALA A 6 3.66 21.14 13.74
CA ALA A 6 4.90 20.60 14.29
C ALA A 6 6.13 20.88 13.40
N ARG A 7 5.96 21.59 12.27
CA ARG A 7 7.06 21.93 11.37
C ARG A 7 7.99 23.01 11.93
N SER A 8 7.55 23.77 12.94
CA SER A 8 8.41 24.68 13.70
C SER A 8 7.88 24.92 15.10
N LYS A 9 8.78 25.28 16.04
CA LYS A 9 8.40 25.64 17.41
C LYS A 9 7.43 26.82 17.48
N GLN A 10 7.58 27.77 16.56
CA GLN A 10 6.71 28.95 16.48
C GLN A 10 5.28 28.56 16.08
N LEU A 11 5.12 27.62 15.15
CA LEU A 11 3.79 27.14 14.77
C LEU A 11 3.12 26.41 15.93
N PHE A 12 3.88 25.54 16.62
CA PHE A 12 3.41 24.81 17.80
C PHE A 12 3.00 25.73 18.96
N SER A 13 3.79 26.75 19.27
CA SER A 13 3.48 27.70 20.34
C SER A 13 2.26 28.57 20.04
N ASN A 14 1.94 28.78 18.75
CA ASN A 14 0.83 29.64 18.31
C ASN A 14 -0.44 28.85 17.95
N GLU A 15 -0.48 27.54 18.16
CA GLU A 15 -1.62 26.70 17.75
C GLU A 15 -2.97 27.19 18.29
N GLN A 16 -3.08 27.52 19.58
CA GLN A 16 -4.32 28.08 20.15
C GLN A 16 -4.73 29.35 19.42
N ARG A 17 -3.78 30.25 19.16
CA ARG A 17 -4.06 31.51 18.50
C ARG A 17 -4.60 31.27 17.08
N TYR A 18 -4.01 30.35 16.32
CA TYR A 18 -4.54 29.99 15.00
C TYR A 18 -5.96 29.42 15.09
N TYR A 19 -6.25 28.62 16.11
CA TYR A 19 -7.59 28.10 16.34
C TYR A 19 -8.59 29.24 16.66
N GLU A 20 -8.30 30.09 17.64
CA GLU A 20 -9.18 31.18 18.07
C GLU A 20 -9.45 32.21 16.96
N GLU A 21 -8.45 32.52 16.13
CA GLU A 21 -8.61 33.47 15.01
C GLU A 21 -9.53 32.93 13.89
N ASN A 22 -9.77 31.61 13.83
CA ASN A 22 -10.46 30.96 12.71
C ASN A 22 -11.62 30.06 13.14
N GLU A 23 -11.96 29.99 14.44
CA GLU A 23 -13.02 29.11 14.91
C GLU A 23 -14.40 29.58 14.45
N ASN A 24 -15.23 28.62 14.06
CA ASN A 24 -16.66 28.80 13.95
C ASN A 24 -17.32 28.08 15.12
N HIS A 25 -17.99 28.82 16.01
CA HIS A 25 -18.64 28.25 17.19
C HIS A 25 -19.80 27.29 16.89
N GLN A 26 -20.29 27.25 15.64
CA GLN A 26 -21.29 26.27 15.21
C GLN A 26 -20.68 24.91 14.83
N LYS A 27 -19.35 24.83 14.75
CA LYS A 27 -18.60 23.62 14.42
C LYS A 27 -17.89 23.07 15.66
N SER A 28 -17.71 21.76 15.70
CA SER A 28 -16.87 21.11 16.70
C SER A 28 -15.39 21.47 16.49
N ILE A 29 -14.56 21.26 17.53
CA ILE A 29 -13.12 21.54 17.46
C ILE A 29 -12.47 20.80 16.29
N LEU A 30 -12.84 19.53 16.09
CA LEU A 30 -12.31 18.72 14.99
C LEU A 30 -12.73 19.28 13.61
N GLN A 31 -14.00 19.68 13.45
CA GLN A 31 -14.50 20.27 12.21
C GLN A 31 -13.80 21.59 11.88
N ASN A 32 -13.61 22.45 12.89
CA ASN A 32 -12.84 23.70 12.74
C ASN A 32 -11.42 23.40 12.28
N MET A 33 -10.72 22.47 12.93
CA MET A 33 -9.35 22.09 12.53
C MET A 33 -9.29 21.50 11.12
N ALA A 34 -10.24 20.65 10.73
CA ALA A 34 -10.31 20.11 9.37
C ALA A 34 -10.49 21.23 8.33
N LYS A 35 -11.36 22.21 8.61
CA LYS A 35 -11.58 23.37 7.73
C LYS A 35 -10.35 24.28 7.67
N MET A 36 -9.73 24.56 8.82
CA MET A 36 -8.49 25.34 8.92
C MET A 36 -7.37 24.74 8.05
N GLN A 37 -7.16 23.43 8.12
CA GLN A 37 -6.14 22.75 7.31
C GLN A 37 -6.39 22.90 5.81
N HIS A 38 -7.65 22.84 5.39
CA HIS A 38 -8.04 23.07 4.01
C HIS A 38 -7.81 24.49 3.53
N ASP A 39 -7.87 25.46 4.44
CA ASP A 39 -7.61 26.87 4.16
C ASP A 39 -6.12 27.24 4.36
N GLY A 40 -5.25 26.25 4.56
CA GLY A 40 -3.80 26.42 4.69
C GLY A 40 -3.33 26.87 6.07
N ILE A 41 -4.23 26.91 7.06
CA ILE A 41 -3.91 27.27 8.44
C ILE A 41 -3.26 26.06 9.14
N PRO A 42 -2.14 26.25 9.87
CA PRO A 42 -1.45 25.15 10.54
C PRO A 42 -2.33 24.45 11.60
N THR A 43 -2.35 23.12 11.59
CA THR A 43 -3.06 22.27 12.54
C THR A 43 -2.20 21.06 12.94
N ARG A 44 -2.61 20.37 14.00
CA ARG A 44 -2.04 19.07 14.40
C ARG A 44 -2.58 17.89 13.60
N LEU A 45 -3.54 18.08 12.70
CA LEU A 45 -4.13 16.98 11.95
C LEU A 45 -3.19 16.52 10.83
N LEU A 46 -3.27 15.23 10.52
CA LEU A 46 -2.70 14.62 9.32
C LEU A 46 -3.85 14.15 8.43
N ASP A 47 -3.75 14.48 7.15
CA ASP A 47 -4.77 14.13 6.15
C ASP A 47 -4.59 12.69 5.66
N PHE A 48 -5.69 11.94 5.61
CA PHE A 48 -5.79 10.63 4.99
C PHE A 48 -7.02 10.56 4.10
N SER A 49 -7.02 9.68 3.11
CA SER A 49 -8.20 9.40 2.29
C SER A 49 -8.55 7.93 2.37
N THR A 50 -9.85 7.63 2.33
CA THR A 50 -10.35 6.26 2.15
C THR A 50 -10.45 5.86 0.68
N ASP A 51 -10.18 6.78 -0.24
CA ASP A 51 -10.20 6.52 -1.68
C ASP A 51 -8.77 6.37 -2.23
N PRO A 52 -8.39 5.17 -2.70
CA PRO A 52 -7.06 4.95 -3.24
C PRO A 52 -6.75 5.81 -4.47
N LEU A 53 -7.76 6.23 -5.24
CA LEU A 53 -7.56 7.10 -6.40
C LEU A 53 -7.36 8.57 -6.00
N VAL A 54 -7.95 9.01 -4.88
CA VAL A 54 -7.63 10.32 -4.30
C VAL A 54 -6.19 10.30 -3.75
N ALA A 55 -5.80 9.23 -3.05
CA ALA A 55 -4.42 9.10 -2.56
C ALA A 55 -3.41 9.10 -3.72
N LEU A 56 -3.68 8.34 -4.78
CA LEU A 56 -2.85 8.30 -6.00
C LEU A 56 -2.81 9.66 -6.72
N PHE A 57 -3.93 10.38 -6.74
CA PHE A 57 -3.96 11.75 -7.26
C PHE A 57 -2.94 12.62 -6.52
N PHE A 58 -2.99 12.68 -5.19
CA PHE A 58 -2.07 13.50 -4.41
C PHE A 58 -0.61 13.05 -4.55
N ALA A 59 -0.36 11.74 -4.55
CA ALA A 59 0.99 11.18 -4.72
C ALA A 59 1.66 11.64 -6.03
N THR A 60 0.89 11.95 -7.07
CA THR A 60 1.41 12.31 -8.40
C THR A 60 1.41 13.82 -8.69
N GLN A 61 1.10 14.70 -7.71
CA GLN A 61 1.04 16.15 -7.93
C GLN A 61 2.38 16.90 -7.82
N GLU A 62 3.45 16.21 -7.43
CA GLU A 62 4.74 16.86 -7.20
C GLU A 62 5.44 17.32 -8.49
N LYS A 63 6.17 18.44 -8.38
CA LYS A 63 6.96 19.01 -9.50
C LYS A 63 8.37 18.45 -9.58
N GLU A 64 8.79 17.70 -8.57
CA GLU A 64 10.10 17.08 -8.51
C GLU A 64 10.13 15.77 -9.29
N ARG A 65 11.30 15.47 -9.88
CA ARG A 65 11.51 14.19 -10.57
C ARG A 65 11.88 13.14 -9.54
N ALA A 66 10.87 12.51 -8.94
CA ALA A 66 11.03 11.47 -7.93
C ALA A 66 9.91 10.44 -8.04
N ASP A 67 10.19 9.23 -7.58
CA ASP A 67 9.14 8.25 -7.32
C ASP A 67 8.21 8.76 -6.22
N ALA A 68 6.95 8.35 -6.28
CA ALA A 68 5.97 8.63 -5.26
C ALA A 68 5.52 7.32 -4.59
N SER A 69 4.87 7.42 -3.45
CA SER A 69 4.34 6.26 -2.73
C SER A 69 2.93 6.52 -2.24
N VAL A 70 2.09 5.49 -2.29
CA VAL A 70 0.81 5.44 -1.58
C VAL A 70 0.96 4.46 -0.42
N TYR A 71 0.68 4.92 0.80
CA TYR A 71 0.76 4.09 2.00
C TYR A 71 -0.64 3.62 2.39
N LEU A 72 -0.82 2.31 2.52
CA LEU A 72 -2.03 1.71 3.06
C LEU A 72 -1.88 1.55 4.57
N LEU A 73 -2.80 2.10 5.36
CA LEU A 73 -2.83 1.94 6.80
C LEU A 73 -4.10 1.21 7.23
N ILE A 74 -3.92 0.09 7.93
CA ILE A 74 -5.00 -0.63 8.61
C ILE A 74 -4.77 -0.46 10.10
N ARG A 75 -5.66 0.28 10.76
CA ARG A 75 -5.51 0.73 12.15
C ARG A 75 -6.81 0.69 12.91
N HIS A 76 -6.68 0.47 14.21
CA HIS A 76 -7.75 0.80 15.14
C HIS A 76 -8.08 2.29 15.00
N SER A 77 -9.38 2.59 14.92
CA SER A 77 -9.88 3.93 14.71
C SER A 77 -10.97 4.26 15.71
N TYR A 78 -11.01 5.52 16.09
CA TYR A 78 -11.93 6.05 17.09
C TYR A 78 -13.04 6.85 16.41
N ASP A 79 -14.25 6.77 16.96
CA ASP A 79 -15.35 7.61 16.48
C ASP A 79 -15.00 9.09 16.66
N ALA A 80 -15.39 9.97 15.73
CA ALA A 80 -15.14 11.41 15.83
C ALA A 80 -15.71 12.01 17.13
N GLU A 81 -16.79 11.44 17.67
CA GLU A 81 -17.43 11.89 18.91
C GLU A 81 -16.88 11.23 20.18
N SER A 82 -15.89 10.33 20.05
CA SER A 82 -15.25 9.67 21.19
C SER A 82 -14.48 10.65 22.08
N GLU A 83 -14.29 10.27 23.35
CA GLU A 83 -13.51 11.05 24.31
C GLU A 83 -12.06 11.21 23.85
N GLU A 84 -11.49 10.18 23.22
CA GLU A 84 -10.12 10.19 22.69
C GLU A 84 -9.92 11.27 21.64
N VAL A 85 -10.84 11.35 20.67
CA VAL A 85 -10.79 12.36 19.60
C VAL A 85 -11.09 13.75 20.14
N LYS A 86 -12.12 13.88 21.00
CA LYS A 86 -12.50 15.17 21.62
C LYS A 86 -11.37 15.75 22.47
N PHE A 87 -10.78 14.95 23.36
CA PHE A 87 -9.71 15.41 24.24
C PHE A 87 -8.45 15.77 23.45
N SER A 88 -8.05 14.95 22.48
CA SER A 88 -6.84 15.20 21.68
C SER A 88 -6.96 16.43 20.79
N SER A 89 -8.15 16.67 20.24
CA SER A 89 -8.47 17.89 19.48
C SER A 89 -8.48 19.12 20.39
N PHE A 90 -9.04 18.99 21.60
CA PHE A 90 -9.16 20.08 22.58
C PHE A 90 -7.82 20.70 22.96
N VAL A 91 -6.73 19.92 22.96
CA VAL A 91 -5.38 20.44 23.22
C VAL A 91 -5.04 21.60 22.28
N ALA A 92 -5.48 21.57 21.01
CA ALA A 92 -5.25 22.65 20.04
C ALA A 92 -5.85 24.00 20.47
N THR A 93 -6.86 24.00 21.35
CA THR A 93 -7.57 25.19 21.82
C THR A 93 -6.94 25.84 23.05
N ARG A 94 -5.77 25.35 23.51
CA ARG A 94 -5.17 25.71 24.81
C ARG A 94 -3.71 26.10 24.69
N SER A 95 -3.35 27.26 25.26
CA SER A 95 -1.96 27.71 25.44
C SER A 95 -1.31 27.05 26.63
N ASN A 96 -2.08 26.84 27.72
CA ASN A 96 -1.58 26.12 28.87
C ASN A 96 -1.52 24.63 28.55
N ARG A 97 -0.29 24.11 28.41
CA ARG A 97 0.00 22.74 28.03
C ARG A 97 0.21 21.79 29.23
N CYS A 98 -0.06 22.25 30.45
CA CYS A 98 -0.02 21.40 31.64
C CYS A 98 -1.19 20.41 31.61
N LEU A 99 -0.89 19.11 31.75
CA LEU A 99 -1.84 18.02 31.64
C LEU A 99 -3.01 18.15 32.63
N GLU A 100 -2.73 18.52 33.88
CA GLU A 100 -3.77 18.72 34.90
C GLU A 100 -4.74 19.83 34.49
N ASN A 101 -4.21 20.96 34.00
CA ASN A 101 -5.04 22.08 33.54
C ASN A 101 -5.86 21.71 32.30
N LEU A 102 -5.28 20.96 31.36
CA LEU A 102 -5.99 20.45 30.18
C LEU A 102 -7.16 19.55 30.59
N VAL A 103 -6.93 18.62 31.53
CA VAL A 103 -7.96 17.70 32.03
C VAL A 103 -9.06 18.46 32.76
N ASN A 104 -8.71 19.36 33.69
CA ASN A 104 -9.69 20.15 34.43
C ASN A 104 -10.54 21.01 33.48
N SER A 105 -9.89 21.73 32.56
CA SER A 105 -10.58 22.59 31.57
C SER A 105 -11.44 21.80 30.58
N PHE A 106 -11.09 20.54 30.29
CA PHE A 106 -11.88 19.67 29.43
C PHE A 106 -13.13 19.17 30.18
N ASN A 107 -12.94 18.66 31.40
CA ASN A 107 -14.01 18.14 32.25
C ASN A 107 -15.03 19.22 32.66
N GLU A 108 -14.61 20.49 32.80
CA GLU A 108 -15.54 21.61 33.05
C GLU A 108 -16.48 21.89 31.87
N LYS A 109 -16.06 21.56 30.65
CA LYS A 109 -16.80 21.83 29.41
C LYS A 109 -17.45 20.59 28.79
N SER A 110 -17.14 19.41 29.31
CA SER A 110 -17.58 18.12 28.77
C SER A 110 -18.57 17.47 29.74
N ASP A 111 -19.57 16.79 29.18
CA ASP A 111 -20.47 15.95 29.97
C ASP A 111 -19.78 14.68 30.51
N ASN A 112 -18.57 14.37 30.01
CA ASN A 112 -17.82 13.18 30.36
C ASN A 112 -16.54 13.52 31.13
N PHE A 113 -16.28 12.75 32.19
CA PHE A 113 -15.09 12.90 33.02
C PHE A 113 -13.93 12.05 32.52
N ILE A 114 -12.77 12.67 32.26
CA ILE A 114 -11.52 11.98 32.00
C ILE A 114 -10.54 12.10 33.19
N SER A 115 -9.90 10.99 33.55
CA SER A 115 -8.82 10.98 34.55
C SER A 115 -7.49 11.43 33.92
N ILE A 116 -6.59 11.98 34.74
CA ILE A 116 -5.23 12.36 34.30
C ILE A 116 -4.48 11.18 33.67
N GLN A 117 -4.61 9.98 34.24
CA GLN A 117 -3.97 8.77 33.71
C GLN A 117 -4.49 8.40 32.32
N LYS A 118 -5.82 8.44 32.11
CA LYS A 118 -6.42 8.16 30.80
C LYS A 118 -6.03 9.24 29.78
N ALA A 119 -6.05 10.51 30.19
CA ALA A 119 -5.63 11.64 29.37
C ALA A 119 -4.16 11.50 28.90
N GLU A 120 -3.26 11.11 29.80
CA GLU A 120 -1.86 10.85 29.45
C GLU A 120 -1.71 9.72 28.43
N GLN A 121 -2.45 8.62 28.59
CA GLN A 121 -2.45 7.49 27.65
C GLN A 121 -2.92 7.90 26.26
N ILE A 122 -4.01 8.67 26.19
CA ILE A 122 -4.57 9.21 24.94
C ILE A 122 -3.53 10.08 24.24
N LEU A 123 -2.96 11.05 24.96
CA LEU A 123 -2.07 12.03 24.35
C LEU A 123 -0.71 11.46 23.95
N LYS A 124 -0.27 10.33 24.51
CA LYS A 124 1.00 9.68 24.13
C LYS A 124 0.94 8.94 22.80
N HIS A 125 -0.25 8.60 22.28
CA HIS A 125 -0.39 7.78 21.07
C HIS A 125 -1.11 8.53 19.94
N GLY A 126 -0.81 8.16 18.70
CA GLY A 126 -1.52 8.67 17.54
C GLY A 126 -2.92 8.09 17.42
N ILE A 127 -3.90 8.94 17.18
CA ILE A 127 -5.32 8.59 17.07
C ILE A 127 -5.75 8.68 15.62
N PHE A 128 -6.22 7.58 15.05
CA PHE A 128 -6.90 7.57 13.76
C PHE A 128 -8.39 7.78 13.96
N ILE A 129 -8.96 8.75 13.25
CA ILE A 129 -10.40 8.98 13.28
C ILE A 129 -11.05 8.01 12.30
N ARG A 130 -12.16 7.40 12.73
CA ARG A 130 -12.90 6.46 11.91
C ARG A 130 -13.51 7.21 10.72
N PRO A 131 -13.31 6.72 9.48
CA PRO A 131 -13.95 7.32 8.32
C PRO A 131 -15.47 7.41 8.47
N ASN A 132 -16.08 8.42 7.83
CA ASN A 132 -17.53 8.68 7.83
C ASN A 132 -18.16 8.99 9.19
N THR A 133 -17.37 9.20 10.25
CA THR A 133 -17.87 9.66 11.56
C THR A 133 -17.82 11.18 11.74
N ILE A 134 -17.06 11.89 10.89
CA ILE A 134 -17.02 13.35 10.87
C ILE A 134 -18.17 13.87 10.01
N ASN A 135 -19.18 14.47 10.62
CA ASN A 135 -20.34 15.02 9.91
C ASN A 135 -20.16 16.53 9.64
N ASP A 136 -19.47 16.91 8.56
CA ASP A 136 -19.35 18.32 8.13
C ASP A 136 -19.73 18.48 6.66
N VAL A 137 -21.03 18.67 6.41
CA VAL A 137 -21.61 18.80 5.07
C VAL A 137 -21.13 20.05 4.32
N GLU A 138 -20.64 21.06 5.04
CA GLU A 138 -20.14 22.31 4.45
C GLU A 138 -18.69 22.20 4.01
N ASN A 139 -17.95 21.22 4.54
CA ASN A 139 -16.56 20.98 4.16
C ASN A 139 -16.49 20.13 2.87
N GLN A 140 -16.87 20.75 1.75
CA GLN A 140 -16.92 20.09 0.45
C GLN A 140 -15.58 19.45 0.06
N ARG A 141 -14.46 20.09 0.39
CA ARG A 141 -13.12 19.54 0.14
C ARG A 141 -12.90 18.21 0.88
N MET A 142 -13.32 18.11 2.15
CA MET A 142 -13.24 16.85 2.90
C MET A 142 -14.06 15.75 2.22
N ILE A 143 -15.27 16.09 1.78
CA ILE A 143 -16.20 15.16 1.14
C ILE A 143 -15.63 14.64 -0.19
N GLU A 144 -15.19 15.55 -1.06
CA GLU A 144 -14.64 15.20 -2.38
C GLU A 144 -13.35 14.37 -2.27
N GLN A 145 -12.54 14.63 -1.24
CA GLN A 145 -11.34 13.85 -0.97
C GLN A 145 -11.61 12.54 -0.24
N LYS A 146 -12.86 12.25 0.14
CA LYS A 146 -13.22 11.14 1.06
C LYS A 146 -12.27 11.11 2.27
N GLY A 147 -12.05 12.31 2.80
CA GLY A 147 -11.03 12.62 3.77
C GLY A 147 -11.37 12.09 5.16
N THR A 148 -10.33 11.65 5.85
CA THR A 148 -10.32 11.39 7.29
C THR A 148 -9.00 11.89 7.85
N PHE A 149 -8.83 11.86 9.17
CA PHE A 149 -7.65 12.45 9.79
C PHE A 149 -7.05 11.56 10.87
N ALA A 150 -5.77 11.79 11.16
CA ALA A 150 -5.16 11.34 12.39
C ALA A 150 -4.67 12.53 13.22
N ILE A 151 -4.72 12.38 14.54
CA ILE A 151 -4.12 13.31 15.50
C ILE A 151 -2.87 12.62 16.06
N PRO A 152 -1.65 13.11 15.79
CA PRO A 152 -0.44 12.52 16.34
C PRO A 152 -0.38 12.66 17.86
N GLY A 153 0.38 11.75 18.48
CA GLY A 153 0.67 11.81 19.91
C GLY A 153 1.52 13.04 20.26
N ASN A 154 1.76 13.22 21.54
CA ASN A 154 2.43 14.37 22.13
C ASN A 154 3.57 13.88 23.02
N GLN A 155 4.68 14.62 23.00
CA GLN A 155 5.73 14.44 23.98
C GLN A 155 5.28 15.10 25.28
N ILE A 156 5.25 14.32 26.36
CA ILE A 156 4.91 14.81 27.70
C ILE A 156 6.15 14.73 28.58
N LYS A 157 6.57 15.87 29.14
CA LYS A 157 7.69 15.98 30.09
C LYS A 157 7.22 16.74 31.32
N ASP A 158 7.48 16.19 32.50
CA ASP A 158 7.11 16.81 33.79
C ASP A 158 5.65 17.30 33.81
N GLY A 159 4.74 16.45 33.31
CA GLY A 159 3.29 16.74 33.24
C GLY A 159 2.89 17.78 32.18
N ASN A 160 3.79 18.22 31.30
CA ASN A 160 3.50 19.22 30.27
C ASN A 160 3.65 18.63 28.86
N VAL A 161 2.71 18.98 27.97
CA VAL A 161 2.82 18.70 26.54
C VAL A 161 3.83 19.67 25.91
N THR A 162 4.98 19.15 25.48
CA THR A 162 6.10 19.98 24.99
C THR A 162 6.27 19.97 23.48
N ASP A 163 5.78 18.94 22.80
CA ASP A 163 5.88 18.80 21.35
C ASP A 163 4.86 17.78 20.82
N VAL A 164 4.71 17.72 19.50
CA VAL A 164 3.99 16.66 18.80
C VAL A 164 4.98 15.56 18.43
N VAL A 165 4.63 14.30 18.70
CA VAL A 165 5.41 13.15 18.24
C VAL A 165 5.06 12.90 16.77
N PRO A 166 6.04 12.95 15.84
CA PRO A 166 5.80 12.59 14.45
C PRO A 166 5.21 11.19 14.32
N PHE A 167 4.33 10.98 13.35
CA PHE A 167 3.91 9.64 12.99
C PHE A 167 5.08 8.93 12.29
N GLU A 168 5.60 7.86 12.89
CA GLU A 168 6.56 6.99 12.20
C GLU A 168 5.84 6.20 11.09
N ASN A 169 6.43 6.21 9.89
CA ASN A 169 5.85 5.61 8.68
C ASN A 169 5.95 4.07 8.67
N ASP A 170 6.83 3.54 9.52
CA ASP A 170 7.30 2.16 9.48
C ASP A 170 6.18 1.13 9.72
N SER A 171 5.03 1.59 10.23
CA SER A 171 3.89 0.74 10.52
C SER A 171 2.88 0.56 9.37
N SER A 172 2.98 1.24 8.21
CA SER A 172 2.01 1.06 7.10
C SER A 172 1.78 -0.42 6.80
N TYR A 173 0.57 -0.87 6.47
CA TYR A 173 0.36 -2.28 6.08
C TYR A 173 1.04 -2.57 4.74
N GLU A 174 0.93 -1.65 3.79
CA GLU A 174 1.54 -1.77 2.47
C GLU A 174 2.04 -0.40 1.97
N GLU A 175 3.05 -0.43 1.12
CA GLU A 175 3.54 0.73 0.36
C GLU A 175 3.48 0.39 -1.14
N ILE A 176 2.71 1.18 -1.89
CA ILE A 176 2.61 1.08 -3.34
C ILE A 176 3.50 2.17 -3.93
N VAL A 177 4.65 1.77 -4.48
CA VAL A 177 5.57 2.68 -5.17
C VAL A 177 5.02 3.00 -6.57
N ILE A 178 5.03 4.29 -6.91
CA ILE A 178 4.58 4.88 -8.17
C ILE A 178 5.80 5.44 -8.90
N PRO A 179 6.32 4.71 -9.91
CA PRO A 179 7.49 5.15 -10.67
C PRO A 179 7.24 6.49 -11.36
N PHE A 180 8.23 7.38 -11.29
CA PHE A 180 8.17 8.70 -11.91
C PHE A 180 7.72 8.68 -13.38
N GLU A 181 8.23 7.71 -14.16
CA GLU A 181 8.03 7.59 -15.60
C GLU A 181 6.54 7.57 -15.99
N TYR A 182 5.68 7.06 -15.10
CA TYR A 182 4.24 6.87 -15.34
C TYR A 182 3.34 7.90 -14.68
N GLN A 183 3.87 8.78 -13.81
CA GLN A 183 3.03 9.70 -13.05
C GLN A 183 2.20 10.63 -13.94
N GLU A 184 2.74 11.04 -15.09
CA GLU A 184 2.00 11.90 -16.04
C GLU A 184 0.80 11.18 -16.66
N GLU A 185 0.98 9.95 -17.12
CA GLU A 185 -0.11 9.15 -17.67
C GLU A 185 -1.14 8.81 -16.60
N ILE A 186 -0.70 8.47 -15.39
CA ILE A 186 -1.59 8.26 -14.23
C ILE A 186 -2.46 9.48 -13.98
N ARG A 187 -1.86 10.69 -13.96
CA ARG A 187 -2.63 11.94 -13.82
C ARG A 187 -3.65 12.13 -14.94
N GLN A 188 -3.28 11.83 -16.19
CA GLN A 188 -4.20 11.93 -17.32
C GLN A 188 -5.38 10.95 -17.18
N GLU A 189 -5.11 9.71 -16.77
CA GLU A 189 -6.13 8.70 -16.52
C GLU A 189 -7.04 9.03 -15.33
N LEU A 190 -6.48 9.60 -14.27
CA LEU A 190 -7.23 10.13 -13.12
C LEU A 190 -8.14 11.29 -13.53
N SER A 191 -7.61 12.23 -14.32
CA SER A 191 -8.38 13.37 -14.83
C SER A 191 -9.56 12.91 -15.70
N LYS A 192 -9.37 11.92 -16.59
CA LYS A 192 -10.46 11.30 -17.38
C LYS A 192 -11.56 10.68 -16.51
N ARG A 193 -11.21 10.22 -15.30
CA ARG A 193 -12.13 9.66 -14.29
C ARG A 193 -12.71 10.72 -13.34
N GLY A 194 -12.41 12.00 -13.57
CA GLY A 194 -12.92 13.11 -12.77
C GLY A 194 -12.17 13.34 -11.45
N TYR A 195 -10.94 12.82 -11.30
CA TYR A 195 -10.05 13.18 -10.19
C TYR A 195 -9.17 14.36 -10.65
N THR A 196 -9.66 15.57 -10.41
CA THR A 196 -9.04 16.82 -10.84
C THR A 196 -8.76 17.74 -9.64
N LYS A 197 -7.85 18.71 -9.80
CA LYS A 197 -7.61 19.74 -8.76
C LYS A 197 -8.86 20.56 -8.52
N SER A 198 -9.64 20.84 -9.57
CA SER A 198 -10.89 21.61 -9.45
C SER A 198 -11.88 20.92 -8.54
N ARG A 199 -12.08 19.61 -8.71
CA ARG A 199 -12.99 18.85 -7.85
C ARG A 199 -12.42 18.64 -6.45
N LEU A 200 -11.17 18.20 -6.34
CA LEU A 200 -10.60 17.77 -5.06
C LEU A 200 -10.12 18.93 -4.19
N LEU A 201 -9.75 20.07 -4.77
CA LEU A 201 -9.16 21.20 -4.06
C LEU A 201 -9.92 22.52 -4.28
N GLY A 202 -10.82 22.60 -5.27
CA GLY A 202 -11.39 23.89 -5.69
C GLY A 202 -10.40 24.77 -6.46
N GLU A 203 -9.29 24.19 -6.93
CA GLU A 203 -8.19 24.89 -7.60
C GLU A 203 -8.20 24.65 -9.11
N LYS A 204 -7.63 25.56 -9.89
CA LYS A 204 -7.49 25.34 -11.33
C LYS A 204 -6.53 24.18 -11.62
N ASP A 205 -6.88 23.36 -12.61
CA ASP A 205 -5.95 22.36 -13.12
C ASP A 205 -4.79 23.05 -13.83
N GLU A 206 -3.57 22.75 -13.37
CA GLU A 206 -2.33 23.27 -13.93
C GLU A 206 -1.47 22.11 -14.44
N ILE A 207 -0.84 22.32 -15.60
CA ILE A 207 0.13 21.36 -16.14
C ILE A 207 1.39 21.40 -15.27
N ILE A 208 1.77 20.25 -14.73
CA ILE A 208 3.03 20.07 -14.02
C ILE A 208 4.18 20.20 -15.02
N ARG A 209 5.08 21.15 -14.77
CA ARG A 209 6.29 21.37 -15.57
C ARG A 209 7.50 20.93 -14.78
N TYR A 210 8.13 19.85 -15.24
CA TYR A 210 9.37 19.35 -14.66
C TYR A 210 10.57 20.19 -15.09
N LYS A 211 11.62 20.19 -14.26
CA LYS A 211 12.92 20.78 -14.64
C LYS A 211 13.45 20.09 -15.91
N SER A 212 14.04 20.89 -16.80
CA SER A 212 14.65 20.40 -18.04
C SER A 212 15.78 19.41 -17.74
N LEU A 213 15.86 18.38 -18.57
CA LEU A 213 16.94 17.39 -18.51
C LEU A 213 18.22 17.96 -19.16
N PRO A 214 19.42 17.55 -18.70
CA PRO A 214 20.67 17.91 -19.36
C PRO A 214 20.76 17.28 -20.76
N GLU A 215 21.57 17.85 -21.66
CA GLU A 215 21.74 17.31 -23.02
C GLU A 215 22.24 15.85 -23.02
N ASN A 216 23.19 15.55 -22.14
CA ASN A 216 23.72 14.20 -21.94
C ASN A 216 22.92 13.46 -20.85
N ASN A 217 21.62 13.23 -21.05
CA ASN A 217 20.78 12.53 -20.07
C ASN A 217 20.73 11.00 -20.25
N ILE A 218 21.36 10.46 -21.30
CA ILE A 218 21.30 9.03 -21.61
C ILE A 218 22.68 8.44 -21.92
N ARG A 219 22.85 7.16 -21.63
CA ARG A 219 24.03 6.36 -21.99
C ARG A 219 23.59 5.15 -22.81
N LYS A 220 24.17 4.98 -24.00
CA LYS A 220 23.94 3.80 -24.85
C LYS A 220 24.82 2.66 -24.38
N ILE A 221 24.24 1.48 -24.20
CA ILE A 221 24.86 0.26 -23.72
C ILE A 221 24.58 -0.86 -24.75
N ASP A 222 25.60 -1.66 -25.05
CA ASP A 222 25.50 -2.89 -25.85
C ASP A 222 24.80 -2.73 -27.22
N GLY A 223 25.03 -1.59 -27.88
CA GLY A 223 24.50 -1.31 -29.22
C GLY A 223 25.05 -2.27 -30.27
N LYS A 224 24.18 -3.02 -30.95
CA LYS A 224 24.56 -3.98 -31.99
C LYS A 224 23.64 -3.97 -33.19
N TYR A 225 24.22 -4.14 -34.38
CA TYR A 225 23.50 -4.35 -35.63
C TYR A 225 23.41 -5.85 -35.93
N ILE A 226 22.21 -6.30 -36.29
CA ILE A 226 21.91 -7.69 -36.60
C ILE A 226 21.33 -7.73 -38.02
N LYS A 227 21.97 -8.50 -38.89
CA LYS A 227 21.50 -8.72 -40.26
C LYS A 227 20.49 -9.87 -40.27
N LYS A 228 19.21 -9.54 -40.48
CA LYS A 228 18.12 -10.49 -40.75
C LYS A 228 17.66 -10.31 -42.20
N ALA A 229 16.41 -10.64 -42.50
CA ALA A 229 15.74 -10.18 -43.73
C ALA A 229 15.62 -8.65 -43.84
N TYR A 230 15.91 -7.94 -42.75
CA TYR A 230 16.01 -6.48 -42.63
C TYR A 230 17.18 -6.15 -41.69
N CYS A 231 17.65 -4.89 -41.71
CA CYS A 231 18.66 -4.43 -40.75
C CYS A 231 17.97 -4.15 -39.41
N GLN A 232 18.40 -4.85 -38.36
CA GLN A 232 17.94 -4.61 -36.99
C GLN A 232 19.06 -3.94 -36.17
N TYR A 233 18.72 -2.93 -35.39
CA TYR A 233 19.56 -2.39 -34.33
C TYR A 233 18.97 -2.74 -32.97
N SER A 234 19.81 -3.11 -32.01
CA SER A 234 19.41 -3.45 -30.65
C SER A 234 20.33 -2.71 -29.69
N VAL A 235 19.77 -2.01 -28.69
CA VAL A 235 20.54 -1.18 -27.75
C VAL A 235 19.83 -1.06 -26.41
N THR A 236 20.60 -1.06 -25.33
CA THR A 236 20.10 -0.69 -24.00
C THR A 236 20.40 0.79 -23.77
N ILE A 237 19.42 1.55 -23.30
CA ILE A 237 19.57 2.97 -22.93
C ILE A 237 19.46 3.08 -21.42
N GLU A 238 20.52 3.57 -20.80
CA GLU A 238 20.50 3.89 -19.38
C GLU A 238 20.22 5.39 -19.19
N MET A 239 19.19 5.69 -18.41
CA MET A 239 18.74 7.04 -18.10
C MET A 239 19.52 7.59 -16.90
N ILE A 240 20.20 8.72 -17.08
CA ILE A 240 21.00 9.37 -16.03
C ILE A 240 20.10 10.05 -15.01
N ASN A 241 19.02 10.70 -15.47
CA ASN A 241 17.94 11.21 -14.62
C ASN A 241 16.60 10.60 -15.04
N LEU A 242 15.65 10.60 -14.11
CA LEU A 242 14.28 10.13 -14.34
C LEU A 242 13.59 10.93 -15.46
N MET A 243 12.96 10.21 -16.39
CA MET A 243 12.32 10.75 -17.59
C MET A 243 10.84 10.43 -17.59
N THR A 244 9.98 11.27 -18.15
CA THR A 244 8.57 10.88 -18.36
C THR A 244 8.47 9.87 -19.49
N ALA A 245 7.39 9.08 -19.55
CA ALA A 245 7.17 8.15 -20.67
C ALA A 245 7.24 8.85 -22.05
N ASN A 246 6.77 10.11 -22.13
CA ASN A 246 6.86 10.89 -23.36
C ASN A 246 8.31 11.31 -23.69
N GLU A 247 9.12 11.69 -22.70
CA GLU A 247 10.54 11.96 -22.91
C GLU A 247 11.30 10.70 -23.36
N ILE A 248 10.95 9.52 -22.81
CA ILE A 248 11.51 8.22 -23.20
C ILE A 248 11.17 7.92 -24.66
N LYS A 249 9.91 8.11 -25.05
CA LYS A 249 9.45 7.98 -26.46
C LYS A 249 10.18 8.92 -27.41
N GLU A 250 10.39 10.19 -27.05
CA GLU A 250 11.17 11.11 -27.91
C GLU A 250 12.61 10.61 -28.08
N VAL A 251 13.26 10.19 -27.00
CA VAL A 251 14.62 9.63 -27.08
C VAL A 251 14.65 8.36 -27.93
N GLY A 252 13.70 7.45 -27.75
CA GLY A 252 13.60 6.22 -28.52
C GLY A 252 13.45 6.47 -30.01
N TYR A 253 12.59 7.43 -30.37
CA TYR A 253 12.45 7.90 -31.75
C TYR A 253 13.78 8.40 -32.32
N GLN A 254 14.50 9.27 -31.58
CA GLN A 254 15.79 9.79 -32.04
C GLN A 254 16.84 8.67 -32.19
N VAL A 255 16.90 7.72 -31.25
CA VAL A 255 17.79 6.57 -31.34
C VAL A 255 17.47 5.69 -32.55
N ALA A 256 16.20 5.39 -32.78
CA ALA A 256 15.75 4.58 -33.91
C ALA A 256 16.01 5.28 -35.26
N ARG A 257 15.76 6.59 -35.35
CA ARG A 257 16.03 7.38 -36.56
C ARG A 257 17.52 7.44 -36.86
N ASN A 258 18.34 7.71 -35.85
CA ASN A 258 19.79 7.84 -36.01
C ASN A 258 20.50 6.51 -36.24
N SER A 259 19.88 5.37 -35.90
CA SER A 259 20.47 4.05 -36.16
C SER A 259 20.50 3.70 -37.65
N GLY A 260 19.59 4.27 -38.45
CA GLY A 260 19.40 3.93 -39.86
C GLY A 260 18.88 2.50 -40.10
N ALA A 261 18.55 1.75 -39.05
CA ALA A 261 18.03 0.40 -39.15
C ALA A 261 16.55 0.40 -39.55
N ASN A 262 16.10 -0.68 -40.20
CA ASN A 262 14.68 -0.85 -40.53
C ASN A 262 13.85 -1.18 -39.29
N SER A 263 14.49 -1.76 -38.26
CA SER A 263 13.91 -2.20 -36.99
C SER A 263 14.89 -1.87 -35.87
N THR A 264 14.44 -1.22 -34.80
CA THR A 264 15.26 -0.85 -33.64
C THR A 264 14.57 -1.32 -32.37
N TRP A 265 15.24 -2.16 -31.58
CA TRP A 265 14.81 -2.55 -30.24
C TRP A 265 15.61 -1.77 -29.20
N ILE A 266 14.91 -1.17 -28.26
CA ILE A 266 15.48 -0.31 -27.22
C ILE A 266 14.99 -0.76 -25.86
N TRP A 267 15.90 -1.04 -24.95
CA TRP A 267 15.59 -1.35 -23.54
C TRP A 267 16.00 -0.17 -22.66
N PHE A 268 15.04 0.57 -22.11
CA PHE A 268 15.29 1.70 -21.22
C PHE A 268 15.37 1.24 -19.77
N ARG A 269 16.44 1.61 -19.07
CA ARG A 269 16.62 1.32 -17.63
C ARG A 269 17.14 2.53 -16.87
N ARG A 270 16.95 2.54 -15.56
CA ARG A 270 17.57 3.55 -14.68
C ARG A 270 19.05 3.25 -14.47
N ILE A 271 19.82 4.29 -14.16
CA ILE A 271 21.21 4.12 -13.75
C ILE A 271 21.30 3.24 -12.50
N GLY A 272 22.20 2.26 -12.52
CA GLY A 272 22.40 1.32 -11.41
C GLY A 272 21.43 0.13 -11.37
N SER A 273 20.44 0.07 -12.27
CA SER A 273 19.60 -1.12 -12.42
C SER A 273 20.39 -2.32 -12.97
N GLU A 274 20.07 -3.51 -12.48
CA GLU A 274 20.65 -4.77 -12.95
C GLU A 274 20.32 -5.04 -14.43
N MET A 275 21.12 -5.89 -15.08
CA MET A 275 20.87 -6.24 -16.47
C MET A 275 19.53 -6.96 -16.61
N GLY A 276 18.71 -6.54 -17.58
CA GLY A 276 17.37 -7.09 -17.79
C GLY A 276 16.27 -6.33 -17.05
N ASN A 277 16.60 -5.54 -16.03
CA ASN A 277 15.63 -4.71 -15.33
C ASN A 277 15.40 -3.38 -16.08
N ASN A 278 14.38 -3.37 -16.94
CA ASN A 278 14.06 -2.27 -17.82
C ASN A 278 12.74 -1.63 -17.42
N ILE A 279 12.74 -0.29 -17.33
CA ILE A 279 11.51 0.48 -17.13
C ILE A 279 10.62 0.41 -18.37
N MET A 280 11.17 0.37 -19.58
CA MET A 280 10.35 0.34 -20.78
C MET A 280 11.14 -0.23 -21.95
N ASN A 281 10.51 -1.11 -22.70
CA ASN A 281 11.05 -1.61 -23.95
C ASN A 281 10.30 -0.96 -25.10
N GLN A 282 11.02 -0.50 -26.12
CA GLN A 282 10.43 0.06 -27.32
C GLN A 282 10.93 -0.67 -28.56
N HIS A 283 9.99 -1.04 -29.43
CA HIS A 283 10.27 -1.56 -30.75
C HIS A 283 9.82 -0.54 -31.80
N TRP A 284 10.81 0.05 -32.46
CA TRP A 284 10.62 1.00 -33.54
C TRP A 284 10.86 0.32 -34.88
N TYR A 285 9.95 0.44 -35.84
CA TYR A 285 10.13 -0.22 -37.15
C TYR A 285 9.48 0.51 -38.31
N GLN A 286 10.01 0.28 -39.51
CA GLN A 286 9.38 0.75 -40.74
C GLN A 286 8.14 -0.09 -41.05
N LYS A 287 7.02 0.55 -41.37
CA LYS A 287 5.76 -0.14 -41.70
C LYS A 287 5.92 -1.19 -42.82
N SER A 288 6.82 -0.93 -43.78
CA SER A 288 7.12 -1.83 -44.92
C SER A 288 7.71 -3.18 -44.53
N ILE A 289 8.32 -3.31 -43.35
CA ILE A 289 8.93 -4.57 -42.89
C ILE A 289 8.01 -5.37 -41.96
N ASN A 290 6.81 -4.90 -41.66
CA ASN A 290 5.88 -5.55 -40.74
C ASN A 290 5.22 -6.78 -41.39
N ARG A 291 5.96 -7.89 -41.43
CA ARG A 291 5.48 -9.20 -41.90
C ARG A 291 4.99 -10.11 -40.77
N TYR A 292 5.11 -9.63 -39.53
CA TYR A 292 4.87 -10.41 -38.30
C TYR A 292 3.66 -9.87 -37.53
N GLU A 293 2.82 -9.06 -38.19
CA GLU A 293 1.59 -8.50 -37.59
C GLU A 293 1.83 -7.75 -36.27
N TRP A 294 2.97 -7.07 -36.15
CA TRP A 294 3.26 -6.17 -35.03
C TRP A 294 2.22 -5.05 -34.96
N GLN A 295 1.80 -4.71 -33.75
CA GLN A 295 0.66 -3.82 -33.46
C GLN A 295 1.09 -2.39 -33.11
N GLY A 296 2.28 -1.99 -33.54
CA GLY A 296 2.81 -0.66 -33.27
C GLY A 296 1.93 0.47 -33.84
N ILE A 297 1.99 1.62 -33.18
CA ILE A 297 1.26 2.84 -33.54
C ILE A 297 2.20 3.76 -34.33
N GLU A 298 1.69 4.40 -35.38
CA GLU A 298 2.51 5.31 -36.21
C GLU A 298 2.91 6.57 -35.43
N TYR A 299 4.21 6.88 -35.45
CA TYR A 299 4.81 8.03 -34.82
C TYR A 299 5.94 8.60 -35.69
N LYS A 300 5.70 9.79 -36.27
CA LYS A 300 6.68 10.55 -37.08
C LYS A 300 7.40 9.70 -38.16
N GLY A 301 6.63 8.85 -38.86
CA GLY A 301 7.11 8.02 -39.97
C GLY A 301 7.69 6.64 -39.59
N LEU A 302 7.70 6.28 -38.30
CA LEU A 302 8.01 4.93 -37.81
C LEU A 302 6.80 4.37 -37.07
N MET A 303 6.72 3.05 -36.94
CA MET A 303 5.79 2.38 -36.03
C MET A 303 6.48 2.19 -34.68
N LEU A 304 5.76 2.38 -33.58
CA LEU A 304 6.22 2.18 -32.21
C LEU A 304 5.34 1.16 -31.50
N GLU A 305 5.95 0.11 -30.96
CA GLU A 305 5.34 -0.77 -29.97
C GLU A 305 6.09 -0.61 -28.63
N GLU A 306 5.36 -0.41 -27.53
CA GLU A 306 5.92 -0.28 -26.20
C GLU A 306 5.53 -1.49 -25.35
N ASP A 307 6.53 -2.11 -24.72
CA ASP A 307 6.33 -3.17 -23.74
C ASP A 307 6.79 -2.68 -22.37
N ARG A 308 5.89 -2.76 -21.40
CA ARG A 308 6.06 -2.28 -20.03
C ARG A 308 5.90 -3.41 -19.02
N ARG A 309 5.85 -4.67 -19.46
CA ARG A 309 5.72 -5.82 -18.56
C ARG A 309 6.92 -5.95 -17.63
N ASP A 310 8.09 -5.55 -18.11
CA ASP A 310 9.34 -5.53 -17.32
C ASP A 310 9.45 -4.31 -16.39
N ALA A 311 8.66 -3.25 -16.65
CA ALA A 311 8.71 -1.97 -15.94
C ALA A 311 8.40 -2.06 -14.46
N TYR A 312 7.63 -3.08 -14.12
CA TYR A 312 7.06 -3.31 -12.81
C TYR A 312 7.54 -4.63 -12.26
N ILE A 313 8.78 -5.04 -12.57
CA ILE A 313 9.39 -6.18 -11.89
C ILE A 313 9.79 -5.75 -10.48
N SER A 314 8.72 -5.64 -9.69
CA SER A 314 8.63 -5.90 -8.27
C SER A 314 8.97 -7.37 -7.95
N TYR A 315 9.31 -8.21 -8.93
CA TYR A 315 9.72 -9.58 -8.66
C TYR A 315 11.22 -9.66 -8.42
N ASP A 316 12.10 -9.52 -9.43
CA ASP A 316 13.54 -9.68 -9.26
C ASP A 316 14.17 -8.67 -8.28
N TYR A 317 13.79 -7.39 -8.35
CA TYR A 317 14.29 -6.38 -7.40
C TYR A 317 13.81 -6.63 -5.95
N PHE A 318 12.56 -7.08 -5.74
CA PHE A 318 12.12 -7.45 -4.38
C PHE A 318 12.74 -8.76 -3.94
N GLN A 319 12.86 -9.77 -4.80
CA GLN A 319 13.46 -11.06 -4.45
C GLN A 319 14.94 -10.90 -4.04
N GLU A 320 15.71 -10.06 -4.74
CA GLU A 320 17.11 -9.79 -4.39
C GLU A 320 17.29 -8.86 -3.18
N LYS A 321 16.27 -8.06 -2.83
CA LYS A 321 16.27 -7.18 -1.65
C LYS A 321 15.36 -7.66 -0.51
N LEU A 322 14.78 -8.86 -0.62
CA LEU A 322 13.73 -9.38 0.27
C LEU A 322 14.22 -9.46 1.73
N GLY A 323 15.50 -9.77 1.94
CA GLY A 323 16.12 -9.79 3.28
C GLY A 323 16.13 -8.43 4.00
N ARG A 324 15.74 -7.34 3.34
CA ARG A 324 15.55 -6.00 3.94
C ARG A 324 14.08 -5.57 4.04
N ILE A 325 13.17 -6.21 3.30
CA ILE A 325 11.75 -5.88 3.26
C ILE A 325 11.01 -6.93 4.07
N LYS A 326 10.77 -6.64 5.34
CA LYS A 326 9.97 -7.49 6.21
C LYS A 326 8.50 -7.45 5.79
N TYR A 327 7.84 -8.61 5.75
CA TYR A 327 6.38 -8.66 5.65
C TYR A 327 5.78 -7.97 6.88
N LYS A 328 4.87 -7.03 6.64
CA LYS A 328 4.20 -6.30 7.70
C LYS A 328 2.88 -7.00 8.00
N HIS A 329 2.78 -7.57 9.19
CA HIS A 329 1.59 -8.29 9.64
C HIS A 329 0.70 -7.40 10.49
N LEU A 330 -0.62 -7.60 10.37
CA LEU A 330 -1.55 -7.01 11.31
C LEU A 330 -1.39 -7.68 12.68
N PRO A 331 -1.44 -6.90 13.78
CA PRO A 331 -1.38 -7.48 15.10
C PRO A 331 -2.58 -8.39 15.32
N VAL A 332 -2.34 -9.55 15.93
CA VAL A 332 -3.41 -10.49 16.27
C VAL A 332 -4.42 -9.80 17.20
N GLU A 333 -5.70 -9.82 16.84
CA GLU A 333 -6.75 -9.22 17.64
C GLU A 333 -6.85 -9.92 19.01
N THR A 334 -7.18 -9.17 20.05
CA THR A 334 -7.23 -9.70 21.43
C THR A 334 -8.26 -10.83 21.60
N ASN A 335 -9.34 -10.78 20.82
CA ASN A 335 -10.41 -11.78 20.75
C ASN A 335 -10.20 -12.82 19.63
N ALA A 336 -9.00 -12.91 19.02
CA ALA A 336 -8.74 -13.84 17.93
C ALA A 336 -9.07 -15.29 18.30
N LYS A 337 -9.81 -15.97 17.43
CA LYS A 337 -10.28 -17.35 17.60
C LYS A 337 -9.11 -18.33 17.51
N LEU A 338 -9.00 -19.23 18.49
CA LEU A 338 -8.03 -20.32 18.43
C LEU A 338 -8.47 -21.35 17.38
N ILE A 339 -7.63 -21.60 16.38
CA ILE A 339 -7.85 -22.59 15.32
C ILE A 339 -7.09 -23.87 15.66
N ASN A 340 -7.83 -24.97 15.62
CA ASN A 340 -7.28 -26.31 15.76
C ASN A 340 -7.45 -27.06 14.43
N LEU A 341 -6.44 -27.82 14.06
CA LEU A 341 -6.47 -28.74 12.93
C LEU A 341 -5.79 -30.03 13.36
N ASP A 342 -6.55 -31.10 13.53
CA ASP A 342 -6.03 -32.42 13.87
C ASP A 342 -6.16 -33.36 12.68
N ILE A 343 -5.13 -34.17 12.48
CA ILE A 343 -4.99 -35.03 11.33
C ILE A 343 -4.83 -36.45 11.84
N SER A 344 -5.68 -37.35 11.36
CA SER A 344 -5.69 -38.76 11.75
C SER A 344 -6.05 -39.64 10.57
N LEU A 345 -5.73 -40.93 10.66
CA LEU A 345 -6.03 -41.91 9.63
C LEU A 345 -7.11 -42.87 10.14
N LEU A 346 -8.19 -43.02 9.38
CA LEU A 346 -9.27 -43.94 9.67
C LEU A 346 -9.23 -45.13 8.70
N ASN A 347 -9.30 -46.35 9.24
CA ASN A 347 -9.36 -47.61 8.49
C ASN A 347 -8.24 -47.80 7.45
N ARG A 348 -7.09 -47.13 7.66
CA ARG A 348 -5.96 -47.05 6.73
C ARG A 348 -6.28 -46.48 5.33
N SER A 349 -7.49 -46.00 5.07
CA SER A 349 -7.90 -45.52 3.74
C SER A 349 -8.43 -44.10 3.68
N LYS A 350 -8.70 -43.48 4.83
CA LYS A 350 -9.25 -42.13 4.88
C LYS A 350 -8.42 -41.23 5.78
N LEU A 351 -7.88 -40.15 5.22
CA LEU A 351 -7.31 -39.06 5.99
C LEU A 351 -8.46 -38.23 6.55
N ILE A 352 -8.48 -38.04 7.86
CA ILE A 352 -9.48 -37.27 8.58
C ILE A 352 -8.84 -35.98 9.09
N LEU A 353 -9.32 -34.84 8.59
CA LEU A 353 -8.96 -33.51 9.09
C LEU A 353 -10.10 -33.01 9.98
N LYS A 354 -9.85 -32.93 11.29
CA LYS A 354 -10.77 -32.33 12.26
C LYS A 354 -10.38 -30.90 12.54
N THR A 355 -11.28 -29.96 12.33
CA THR A 355 -10.99 -28.54 12.48
C THR A 355 -12.19 -27.71 12.87
N ASN A 356 -11.95 -26.54 13.46
CA ASN A 356 -12.94 -25.51 13.74
C ASN A 356 -12.85 -24.32 12.77
N LEU A 357 -12.19 -24.52 11.62
CA LEU A 357 -12.20 -23.58 10.50
C LEU A 357 -13.64 -23.34 10.00
N VAL A 358 -13.90 -22.17 9.44
CA VAL A 358 -15.21 -21.75 8.96
C VAL A 358 -15.50 -22.42 7.63
N ARG A 359 -16.78 -22.69 7.39
CA ARG A 359 -17.24 -23.27 6.13
C ARG A 359 -16.82 -22.37 4.95
N GLY A 360 -16.27 -22.99 3.91
CA GLY A 360 -15.72 -22.32 2.73
C GLY A 360 -14.21 -22.14 2.75
N THR A 361 -13.54 -22.30 3.91
CA THR A 361 -12.08 -22.18 3.98
C THR A 361 -11.42 -23.18 3.03
N LYS A 362 -10.62 -22.67 2.08
CA LYS A 362 -9.85 -23.49 1.14
C LYS A 362 -8.58 -23.97 1.81
N LEU A 363 -8.27 -25.25 1.67
CA LEU A 363 -7.02 -25.88 2.09
C LEU A 363 -6.42 -26.65 0.91
N LEU A 364 -5.10 -26.72 0.88
CA LEU A 364 -4.33 -27.63 0.05
C LEU A 364 -3.78 -28.72 0.96
N VAL A 365 -4.04 -29.98 0.60
CA VAL A 365 -3.53 -31.14 1.32
C VAL A 365 -2.61 -31.91 0.40
N SER A 366 -1.37 -32.11 0.82
CA SER A 366 -0.34 -32.83 0.07
C SER A 366 0.18 -33.97 0.92
N TYR A 367 0.35 -35.17 0.33
CA TYR A 367 0.79 -36.34 1.06
C TYR A 367 1.57 -37.34 0.20
N LYS A 368 2.41 -38.13 0.85
CA LYS A 368 3.21 -39.23 0.30
C LYS A 368 2.97 -40.49 1.12
N ILE A 369 2.98 -41.62 0.44
CA ILE A 369 2.85 -42.94 1.04
C ILE A 369 4.20 -43.64 0.88
N ASP A 370 4.83 -44.08 1.98
CA ASP A 370 6.13 -44.77 1.98
C ASP A 370 7.22 -44.08 1.11
N GLY A 371 7.21 -42.75 1.03
CA GLY A 371 8.17 -41.96 0.25
C GLY A 371 7.93 -41.95 -1.27
N GLU A 372 6.78 -42.44 -1.74
CA GLU A 372 6.37 -42.40 -3.14
C GLU A 372 6.03 -40.97 -3.63
N ILE A 373 5.53 -40.89 -4.87
CA ILE A 373 5.10 -39.66 -5.54
C ILE A 373 4.08 -38.91 -4.68
N GLU A 374 4.30 -37.61 -4.55
CA GLU A 374 3.40 -36.70 -3.85
C GLU A 374 2.06 -36.58 -4.55
N ARG A 375 0.99 -36.72 -3.77
CA ARG A 375 -0.38 -36.48 -4.21
C ARG A 375 -0.87 -35.21 -3.53
N SER A 376 -1.55 -34.35 -4.28
CA SER A 376 -2.08 -33.08 -3.77
C SER A 376 -3.54 -32.91 -4.14
N THR A 377 -4.34 -32.40 -3.20
CA THR A 377 -5.76 -32.11 -3.42
C THR A 377 -6.17 -30.78 -2.77
N LYS A 378 -7.06 -30.06 -3.44
CA LYS A 378 -7.68 -28.84 -2.91
C LYS A 378 -9.02 -29.20 -2.30
N ILE A 379 -9.23 -28.80 -1.05
CA ILE A 379 -10.47 -29.04 -0.32
C ILE A 379 -11.05 -27.70 0.16
N SER A 380 -12.37 -27.67 0.30
CA SER A 380 -13.07 -26.59 1.01
C SER A 380 -13.70 -27.16 2.25
N VAL A 381 -13.48 -26.51 3.40
CA VAL A 381 -14.08 -26.89 4.68
C VAL A 381 -15.61 -26.82 4.54
N LYS A 382 -16.29 -27.95 4.70
CA LYS A 382 -17.76 -28.02 4.68
C LYS A 382 -18.33 -28.19 6.08
N GLU A 383 -17.65 -28.99 6.89
CA GLU A 383 -18.03 -29.42 8.23
C GLU A 383 -16.77 -29.49 9.11
N THR A 384 -16.93 -29.82 10.39
CA THR A 384 -15.81 -29.91 11.35
C THR A 384 -14.90 -31.10 11.14
N SER A 385 -15.33 -32.09 10.35
CA SER A 385 -14.55 -33.28 9.99
C SER A 385 -14.58 -33.46 8.48
N ILE A 386 -13.40 -33.50 7.87
CA ILE A 386 -13.25 -33.65 6.42
C ILE A 386 -12.55 -34.98 6.15
N GLU A 387 -13.16 -35.78 5.29
CA GLU A 387 -12.61 -37.07 4.86
C GLU A 387 -11.98 -36.92 3.48
N ILE A 388 -10.76 -37.42 3.33
CA ILE A 388 -10.05 -37.49 2.05
C ILE A 388 -9.68 -38.95 1.82
N ASP A 389 -10.16 -39.52 0.72
CA ASP A 389 -9.79 -40.87 0.32
C ASP A 389 -8.32 -40.90 -0.09
N ILE A 390 -7.60 -41.86 0.48
CA ILE A 390 -6.21 -42.16 0.19
C ILE A 390 -6.19 -43.38 -0.72
N ASP A 391 -5.34 -43.35 -1.76
CA ASP A 391 -5.10 -44.54 -2.59
C ASP A 391 -4.35 -45.59 -1.76
N THR A 392 -5.08 -46.63 -1.34
CA THR A 392 -4.55 -47.76 -0.56
C THR A 392 -4.43 -49.04 -1.38
N SER A 393 -4.20 -48.92 -2.68
CA SER A 393 -4.07 -50.09 -3.56
C SER A 393 -3.06 -51.13 -3.05
N HIS A 394 -2.10 -50.72 -2.22
CA HIS A 394 -1.13 -51.59 -1.55
C HIS A 394 -1.03 -51.27 -0.04
N PRO A 395 -0.69 -52.26 0.81
CA PRO A 395 -0.36 -52.01 2.21
C PRO A 395 0.81 -51.02 2.34
N PHE A 396 0.70 -50.06 3.24
CA PHE A 396 1.74 -49.06 3.50
C PHE A 396 2.07 -48.93 4.98
N SER A 397 3.28 -48.45 5.27
CA SER A 397 3.81 -48.33 6.64
C SER A 397 3.79 -46.90 7.17
N LEU A 398 3.87 -45.93 6.27
CA LEU A 398 4.02 -44.53 6.59
C LEU A 398 3.21 -43.66 5.64
N LEU A 399 2.42 -42.76 6.22
CA LEU A 399 1.79 -41.66 5.54
C LEU A 399 2.34 -40.36 6.11
N GLU A 400 2.90 -39.51 5.26
CA GLU A 400 3.40 -38.20 5.67
C GLU A 400 2.97 -37.13 4.68
N GLY A 401 2.83 -35.90 5.15
CA GLY A 401 2.31 -34.83 4.33
C GLY A 401 2.12 -33.54 5.09
N GLU A 402 1.44 -32.61 4.45
CA GLU A 402 1.17 -31.29 4.96
C GLU A 402 -0.23 -30.80 4.58
N VAL A 403 -0.75 -29.91 5.40
CA VAL A 403 -1.96 -29.15 5.12
C VAL A 403 -1.58 -27.67 5.12
N ILE A 404 -1.89 -27.00 4.01
CA ILE A 404 -1.68 -25.58 3.80
C ILE A 404 -3.04 -24.89 3.72
N MET A 405 -3.27 -23.89 4.56
CA MET A 405 -4.27 -22.85 4.30
C MET A 405 -3.56 -21.70 3.60
N PRO A 406 -3.87 -21.42 2.33
CA PRO A 406 -3.18 -20.35 1.61
C PRO A 406 -3.50 -18.98 2.21
N VAL A 407 -2.78 -17.95 1.75
CA VAL A 407 -3.00 -16.56 2.18
C VAL A 407 -4.47 -16.12 2.03
N SER A 408 -4.89 -15.20 2.89
CA SER A 408 -6.25 -14.64 2.94
C SER A 408 -6.77 -14.16 1.57
N ALA A 409 -5.91 -13.52 0.77
CA ALA A 409 -6.26 -12.92 -0.52
C ALA A 409 -6.82 -13.90 -1.56
N ILE A 410 -6.59 -15.20 -1.40
CA ILE A 410 -7.15 -16.23 -2.31
C ILE A 410 -8.33 -17.01 -1.71
N GLN A 411 -8.69 -16.72 -0.47
CA GLN A 411 -9.91 -17.24 0.15
C GLN A 411 -11.14 -16.51 -0.38
N ASP A 412 -12.30 -17.12 -0.17
CA ASP A 412 -13.58 -16.47 -0.49
C ASP A 412 -13.88 -15.36 0.53
N MET A 413 -14.64 -14.34 0.11
CA MET A 413 -14.88 -13.12 0.89
C MET A 413 -15.41 -13.40 2.30
N ASN A 414 -16.31 -14.38 2.45
CA ASN A 414 -16.86 -14.78 3.75
C ASN A 414 -15.79 -15.30 4.74
N VAL A 415 -14.74 -15.94 4.23
CA VAL A 415 -13.61 -16.42 5.04
C VAL A 415 -12.73 -15.23 5.44
N VAL A 416 -12.47 -14.31 4.50
CA VAL A 416 -11.72 -13.07 4.77
C VAL A 416 -12.45 -12.21 5.81
N GLU A 417 -13.77 -12.08 5.71
CA GLU A 417 -14.58 -11.38 6.72
C GLU A 417 -14.51 -12.06 8.10
N ALA A 418 -14.47 -13.39 8.15
CA ALA A 418 -14.39 -14.12 9.41
C ALA A 418 -13.01 -14.03 10.07
N TYR A 419 -11.93 -14.04 9.27
CA TYR A 419 -10.56 -14.19 9.76
C TYR A 419 -9.74 -12.92 9.72
N GLY A 420 -10.18 -11.93 8.95
CA GLY A 420 -9.41 -10.74 8.65
C GLY A 420 -8.56 -10.89 7.38
N VAL A 421 -8.07 -9.76 6.90
CA VAL A 421 -7.33 -9.65 5.64
C VAL A 421 -5.89 -10.16 5.76
N ASP A 422 -5.40 -10.38 6.96
CA ASP A 422 -4.10 -11.00 7.26
C ASP A 422 -4.24 -12.09 8.34
N TYR A 423 -5.45 -12.67 8.44
CA TYR A 423 -5.78 -13.67 9.46
C TYR A 423 -5.61 -13.19 10.90
N GLU A 424 -5.66 -11.88 11.14
CA GLU A 424 -5.49 -11.26 12.46
C GLU A 424 -6.54 -11.69 13.49
N ARG A 425 -7.70 -12.20 13.05
CA ARG A 425 -8.78 -12.69 13.91
C ARG A 425 -8.67 -14.17 14.27
N ILE A 426 -7.61 -14.86 13.84
CA ILE A 426 -7.37 -16.26 14.17
C ILE A 426 -5.95 -16.50 14.68
N LYS A 427 -5.79 -17.48 15.56
CA LYS A 427 -4.50 -17.84 16.17
C LYS A 427 -4.39 -19.34 16.41
N GLY A 428 -3.23 -19.81 16.85
CA GLY A 428 -2.96 -21.21 17.15
C GLY A 428 -1.84 -21.78 16.30
N ASP A 429 -1.39 -22.98 16.65
CA ASP A 429 -0.16 -23.57 16.09
C ASP A 429 -0.24 -23.79 14.58
N PHE A 430 -1.45 -23.95 14.03
CA PHE A 430 -1.67 -24.06 12.60
C PHE A 430 -1.40 -22.73 11.86
N ILE A 431 -1.61 -21.58 12.48
CA ILE A 431 -1.49 -20.27 11.82
C ILE A 431 -0.05 -19.76 11.97
N LYS A 432 0.69 -19.73 10.86
CA LYS A 432 2.08 -19.29 10.80
C LYS A 432 2.18 -17.82 10.40
N ARG A 433 2.97 -17.08 11.18
CA ARG A 433 3.35 -15.68 10.94
C ARG A 433 4.87 -15.59 10.99
N SER A 434 5.48 -14.96 10.01
CA SER A 434 6.94 -14.81 9.90
C SER A 434 7.26 -13.46 9.27
N ASP A 435 8.32 -12.78 9.74
CA ASP A 435 8.80 -11.55 9.10
C ASP A 435 9.21 -11.77 7.63
N ASP A 436 9.45 -13.03 7.24
CA ASP A 436 9.94 -13.42 5.92
C ASP A 436 8.85 -13.96 4.98
N SER A 437 7.59 -14.07 5.42
CA SER A 437 6.49 -14.58 4.59
C SER A 437 5.11 -14.10 5.01
N SER A 438 4.15 -14.05 4.08
CA SER A 438 2.72 -13.79 4.38
C SER A 438 2.11 -14.77 5.40
N THR A 439 1.11 -14.32 6.15
CA THR A 439 0.37 -15.18 7.09
C THR A 439 -0.37 -16.28 6.35
N SER A 440 -0.19 -17.53 6.78
CA SER A 440 -0.81 -18.72 6.19
C SER A 440 -1.06 -19.78 7.26
N GLY A 441 -1.84 -20.81 6.94
CA GLY A 441 -1.95 -22.00 7.77
C GLY A 441 -0.99 -23.09 7.28
N TYR A 442 -0.28 -23.73 8.20
CA TYR A 442 0.65 -24.81 7.90
C TYR A 442 0.69 -25.85 9.02
N LYS A 443 0.48 -27.13 8.68
CA LYS A 443 0.69 -28.26 9.59
C LYS A 443 1.20 -29.48 8.83
N GLU A 444 2.37 -29.96 9.21
CA GLU A 444 2.87 -31.26 8.81
C GLU A 444 2.22 -32.38 9.63
N PHE A 445 2.14 -33.57 9.04
CA PHE A 445 1.73 -34.79 9.74
C PHE A 445 2.54 -35.99 9.28
N LYS A 446 2.71 -36.94 10.20
CA LYS A 446 3.37 -38.22 9.96
C LYS A 446 2.67 -39.30 10.77
N ILE A 447 2.04 -40.25 10.07
CA ILE A 447 1.21 -41.32 10.65
C ILE A 447 1.85 -42.66 10.30
N LYS A 448 2.31 -43.38 11.32
CA LYS A 448 2.77 -44.77 11.18
C LYS A 448 1.57 -45.70 11.30
N CYS A 449 1.46 -46.66 10.39
CA CYS A 449 0.27 -47.50 10.25
C CYS A 449 0.41 -48.88 10.89
#